data_AF-A0A941WWN2-F1
#
_entry.id   AF-A0A941WWN2-F1
#
_cell.length_a   1.000
_cell.length_b   1.000
_cell.length_c   1.000
_cell.angle_alpha   90.00
_cell.angle_beta   90.00
_cell.angle_gamma   90.00
#
_symmetry.space_group_name_H-M   'P 1'
#
loop_
_entity.id
_entity.type
_entity.pdbx_description
1 polymer ?
#
loop_
_entity_poly.entity_id
_entity_poly.type
_entity_poly.pdbx_seq_one_letter_code
_entity_poly.pdbx_strand_id
1 'polypeptide(L)'
;MVFWENMRTDSESYRQGEELFRRGSVHPAAGRTDALCYDVGSTPPQRVCLLASGAAECTCGQDQEPCCHVAAAALAANGDGRLRRFRQENELRLGEKMLGVLGRAMPGGETVRLTPALRLYTDGRVALGLSVGQERLYAVRSVADLLT
;
A
#
# COMPACT_ATOMS: atom_id res chain seq x y z
N MET A 1 -12.56 5.41 1.44
CA MET A 1 -13.66 4.45 1.23
C MET A 1 -13.17 3.45 0.20
N VAL A 2 -13.18 2.15 0.52
CA VAL A 2 -12.56 1.11 -0.34
C VAL A 2 -13.57 0.71 -1.41
N PHE A 3 -13.23 0.90 -2.68
CA PHE A 3 -14.08 0.63 -3.86
C PHE A 3 -14.81 -0.73 -3.82
N TRP A 4 -14.14 -1.74 -3.28
CA TRP A 4 -14.61 -3.11 -3.21
C TRP A 4 -15.75 -3.35 -2.21
N GLU A 5 -15.81 -2.55 -1.15
CA GLU A 5 -16.92 -2.61 -0.18
C GLU A 5 -18.21 -2.06 -0.79
N ASN A 6 -18.12 -1.23 -1.82
CA ASN A 6 -19.25 -0.68 -2.55
C ASN A 6 -19.65 -1.51 -3.79
N MET A 7 -18.90 -2.56 -4.12
CA MET A 7 -19.15 -3.35 -5.32
C MET A 7 -20.31 -4.32 -5.09
N ARG A 8 -21.50 -3.87 -5.46
CA ARG A 8 -22.74 -4.66 -5.45
C ARG A 8 -22.63 -5.88 -6.36
N THR A 9 -22.59 -7.06 -5.76
CA THR A 9 -22.46 -8.34 -6.46
C THR A 9 -23.67 -8.69 -7.33
N ASP A 10 -24.80 -8.05 -7.06
CA ASP A 10 -26.05 -8.14 -7.84
C ASP A 10 -26.13 -7.16 -9.02
N SER A 11 -25.13 -6.31 -9.20
CA SER A 11 -25.10 -5.34 -10.31
C SER A 11 -24.81 -5.99 -11.66
N GLU A 12 -25.36 -5.41 -12.73
CA GLU A 12 -25.06 -5.84 -14.09
C GLU A 12 -23.56 -5.70 -14.42
N SER A 13 -22.94 -4.61 -13.98
CA SER A 13 -21.50 -4.38 -14.12
C SER A 13 -20.66 -5.50 -13.49
N TYR A 14 -21.07 -6.00 -12.31
CA TYR A 14 -20.40 -7.13 -11.66
C TYR A 14 -20.48 -8.39 -12.52
N ARG A 15 -21.70 -8.74 -12.99
CA ARG A 15 -21.92 -9.94 -13.81
C ARG A 15 -21.12 -9.89 -15.12
N GLN A 16 -21.10 -8.75 -15.80
CA GLN A 16 -20.29 -8.55 -17.00
C GLN A 16 -18.78 -8.65 -16.69
N GLY A 17 -18.32 -8.09 -15.57
CA GLY A 17 -16.93 -8.21 -15.12
C GLY A 17 -16.54 -9.66 -14.81
N GLU A 18 -17.44 -10.42 -14.22
CA GLU A 18 -17.24 -11.84 -13.94
C GLU A 18 -17.12 -12.65 -15.25
N GLU A 19 -17.91 -12.34 -16.26
CA GLU A 19 -17.77 -12.97 -17.59
C GLU A 19 -16.41 -12.66 -18.22
N LEU A 20 -15.93 -11.41 -18.16
CA LEU A 20 -14.60 -11.03 -18.65
C LEU A 20 -13.49 -11.81 -17.93
N PHE A 21 -13.61 -11.95 -16.60
CA PHE A 21 -12.67 -12.73 -15.80
C PHE A 21 -12.72 -14.23 -16.18
N ARG A 22 -13.90 -14.84 -16.25
CA ARG A 22 -14.07 -16.26 -16.61
C ARG A 22 -13.58 -16.60 -18.01
N ARG A 23 -13.65 -15.65 -18.95
CA ARG A 23 -13.11 -15.79 -20.32
C ARG A 23 -11.58 -15.61 -20.40
N GLY A 24 -10.91 -15.32 -19.29
CA GLY A 24 -9.46 -15.09 -19.25
C GLY A 24 -9.05 -13.78 -19.92
N SER A 25 -9.97 -12.82 -20.05
CA SER A 25 -9.72 -11.52 -20.69
C SER A 25 -9.17 -10.47 -19.72
N VAL A 26 -8.40 -10.89 -18.72
CA VAL A 26 -7.77 -10.04 -17.72
C VAL A 26 -6.31 -10.43 -17.63
N HIS A 27 -5.43 -9.50 -18.00
CA HIS A 27 -3.99 -9.75 -18.02
C HIS A 27 -3.26 -8.76 -17.11
N PRO A 28 -2.31 -9.21 -16.27
CA PRO A 28 -1.47 -8.30 -15.51
C PRO A 28 -0.71 -7.36 -16.46
N ALA A 29 -0.77 -6.06 -16.17
CA ALA A 29 0.01 -5.05 -16.87
C ALA A 29 1.19 -4.59 -15.99
N ALA A 30 2.07 -3.77 -16.55
CA ALA A 30 3.10 -3.11 -15.78
C ALA A 30 2.45 -2.31 -14.63
N GLY A 31 2.75 -2.72 -13.40
CA GLY A 31 2.24 -2.06 -12.19
C GLY A 31 2.85 -0.68 -12.01
N ARG A 32 2.13 0.18 -11.28
CA ARG A 32 2.67 1.44 -10.77
C ARG A 32 3.16 1.25 -9.34
N THR A 33 4.04 2.12 -8.89
CA THR A 33 4.58 2.14 -7.52
C THR A 33 3.49 2.14 -6.43
N ASP A 34 2.29 2.61 -6.75
CA ASP A 34 1.12 2.79 -5.88
C ASP A 34 -0.14 2.05 -6.36
N ALA A 35 -0.07 1.29 -7.46
CA ALA A 35 -1.21 0.56 -7.99
C ALA A 35 -0.86 -0.78 -8.69
N LEU A 36 -1.74 -1.76 -8.55
CA LEU A 36 -1.74 -2.97 -9.38
C LEU A 36 -2.54 -2.71 -10.65
N CYS A 37 -1.91 -2.87 -11.82
CA CYS A 37 -2.57 -2.59 -13.09
C CYS A 37 -2.82 -3.88 -13.89
N TYR A 38 -3.94 -3.88 -14.61
CA TYR A 38 -4.41 -4.97 -15.47
C TYR A 38 -4.92 -4.38 -16.78
N ASP A 39 -4.69 -5.09 -17.87
CA ASP A 39 -5.35 -4.83 -19.15
C ASP A 39 -6.54 -5.80 -19.27
N VAL A 40 -7.74 -5.25 -19.47
CA VAL A 40 -9.01 -5.98 -19.44
C VAL A 40 -9.73 -5.86 -20.79
N GLY A 41 -10.21 -6.98 -21.33
CA GLY A 41 -10.89 -7.06 -22.62
C GLY A 41 -9.93 -7.15 -23.80
N SER A 42 -10.47 -7.15 -25.02
CA SER A 42 -9.71 -7.50 -26.23
C SER A 42 -9.50 -6.34 -27.22
N THR A 43 -10.41 -5.36 -27.32
CA THR A 43 -10.35 -4.36 -28.40
C THR A 43 -11.25 -3.13 -28.18
N PRO A 44 -10.68 -1.94 -27.88
CA PRO A 44 -9.36 -1.75 -27.29
C PRO A 44 -9.35 -2.27 -25.84
N PRO A 45 -8.25 -2.91 -25.39
CA PRO A 45 -8.12 -3.31 -23.99
C PRO A 45 -8.18 -2.07 -23.09
N GLN A 46 -8.92 -2.17 -22.00
CA GLN A 46 -9.05 -1.11 -21.01
C GLN A 46 -8.04 -1.33 -19.89
N ARG A 47 -7.26 -0.31 -19.59
CA ARG A 47 -6.33 -0.36 -18.47
C ARG A 47 -7.07 -0.04 -17.19
N VAL A 48 -6.97 -0.95 -16.23
CA VAL A 48 -7.48 -0.80 -14.88
C VAL A 48 -6.32 -0.76 -13.90
N CYS A 49 -6.26 0.23 -13.03
CA CYS A 49 -5.30 0.28 -11.93
C CYS A 49 -6.03 0.31 -10.60
N LEU A 50 -5.76 -0.68 -9.74
CA LEU A 50 -6.28 -0.80 -8.39
C LEU A 50 -5.26 -0.17 -7.43
N LEU A 51 -5.62 0.98 -6.84
CA LEU A 51 -4.73 1.72 -5.96
C LEU A 51 -4.73 1.10 -4.55
N ALA A 52 -3.61 1.24 -3.85
CA ALA A 52 -3.54 0.80 -2.45
C ALA A 52 -4.45 1.59 -1.51
N SER A 53 -4.84 2.81 -1.88
CA SER A 53 -5.85 3.61 -1.17
C SER A 53 -7.25 2.96 -1.18
N GLY A 54 -7.44 1.94 -2.03
CA GLY A 54 -8.73 1.32 -2.27
C GLY A 54 -9.53 1.99 -3.40
N ALA A 55 -9.00 3.03 -4.06
CA ALA A 55 -9.58 3.58 -5.28
C ALA A 55 -9.27 2.69 -6.49
N ALA A 56 -10.03 2.85 -7.56
CA ALA A 56 -9.77 2.18 -8.83
C ALA A 56 -9.89 3.17 -9.99
N GLU A 57 -8.93 3.11 -10.92
CA GLU A 57 -8.90 3.91 -12.13
C GLU A 57 -9.14 2.98 -13.32
N CYS A 58 -10.00 3.39 -14.26
CA CYS A 58 -10.23 2.66 -15.51
C CYS A 58 -10.27 3.61 -16.70
N THR A 59 -9.61 3.22 -17.80
CA THR A 59 -9.57 4.03 -19.03
C THR A 59 -10.88 4.02 -19.84
N CYS A 60 -11.89 3.25 -19.42
CA CYS A 60 -13.14 3.11 -20.18
C CYS A 60 -14.02 4.37 -20.20
N GLY A 61 -13.69 5.39 -19.39
CA GLY A 61 -14.39 6.67 -19.37
C GLY A 61 -15.80 6.63 -18.77
N GLN A 62 -16.15 5.57 -18.03
CA GLN A 62 -17.40 5.53 -17.28
C GLN A 62 -17.22 6.09 -15.86
N ASP A 63 -18.02 7.11 -15.53
CA ASP A 63 -18.00 7.79 -14.22
C ASP A 63 -18.92 7.14 -13.18
N GLN A 64 -19.73 6.14 -13.55
CA GLN A 64 -20.57 5.38 -12.63
C GLN A 64 -19.80 4.17 -12.10
N GLU A 65 -19.16 4.35 -10.95
CA GLU A 65 -18.43 3.30 -10.25
C GLU A 65 -19.39 2.27 -9.62
N PRO A 66 -19.05 0.96 -9.63
CA PRO A 66 -18.04 0.25 -10.44
C PRO A 66 -18.44 -0.07 -11.89
N CYS A 67 -17.51 0.12 -12.85
CA CYS A 67 -17.67 -0.44 -14.19
C CYS A 67 -17.23 -1.92 -14.26
N CYS A 68 -17.64 -2.63 -15.32
CA CYS A 68 -17.37 -4.06 -15.49
C CYS A 68 -15.87 -4.40 -15.60
N HIS A 69 -15.04 -3.52 -16.17
CA HIS A 69 -13.59 -3.73 -16.26
C HIS A 69 -12.94 -3.73 -14.89
N VAL A 70 -13.34 -2.78 -14.04
CA VAL A 70 -12.81 -2.73 -12.67
C VAL A 70 -13.24 -3.98 -11.92
N ALA A 71 -14.49 -4.42 -12.07
CA ALA A 71 -14.99 -5.66 -11.48
C ALA A 71 -14.18 -6.91 -11.92
N ALA A 72 -13.80 -7.00 -13.20
CA ALA A 72 -12.99 -8.10 -13.72
C ALA A 72 -11.55 -8.09 -13.17
N ALA A 73 -10.88 -6.93 -13.22
CA ALA A 73 -9.53 -6.75 -12.67
C ALA A 73 -9.50 -7.03 -11.17
N ALA A 74 -10.57 -6.63 -10.50
CA ALA A 74 -10.86 -6.96 -9.14
C ALA A 74 -10.80 -8.48 -8.89
N LEU A 75 -11.71 -9.23 -9.52
CA LEU A 75 -11.80 -10.68 -9.36
C LEU A 75 -10.45 -11.38 -9.59
N ALA A 76 -9.70 -10.95 -10.62
CA ALA A 76 -8.35 -11.45 -10.87
C ALA A 76 -7.36 -11.14 -9.74
N ALA A 77 -7.33 -9.89 -9.25
CA ALA A 77 -6.42 -9.47 -8.19
C ALA A 77 -6.68 -10.17 -6.84
N ASN A 78 -7.94 -10.53 -6.57
CA ASN A 78 -8.34 -11.31 -5.40
C ASN A 78 -8.03 -12.82 -5.57
N GLY A 79 -8.26 -13.39 -6.75
CA GLY A 79 -8.03 -14.81 -7.02
C GLY A 79 -6.58 -15.24 -6.81
N ASP A 80 -5.62 -14.39 -7.16
CA ASP A 80 -4.19 -14.71 -7.09
C ASP A 80 -3.50 -14.22 -5.79
N GLY A 81 -4.24 -13.60 -4.87
CA GLY A 81 -3.69 -13.02 -3.63
C GLY A 81 -2.75 -11.81 -3.83
N ARG A 82 -2.55 -11.36 -5.08
CA ARG A 82 -1.68 -10.23 -5.44
C ARG A 82 -2.14 -8.94 -4.79
N LEU A 83 -3.44 -8.71 -4.70
CA LEU A 83 -4.00 -7.52 -4.05
C LEU A 83 -3.66 -7.46 -2.56
N ARG A 84 -3.81 -8.60 -1.87
CA ARG A 84 -3.51 -8.69 -0.43
C ARG A 84 -2.03 -8.41 -0.16
N ARG A 85 -1.14 -9.04 -0.95
CA ARG A 85 0.31 -8.82 -0.82
C ARG A 85 0.70 -7.37 -1.09
N PHE A 86 0.16 -6.79 -2.16
CA PHE A 86 0.42 -5.41 -2.52
C PHE A 86 -0.01 -4.41 -1.43
N ARG A 87 -1.18 -4.63 -0.80
CA ARG A 87 -1.62 -3.80 0.33
C ARG A 87 -0.67 -3.90 1.51
N GLN A 88 -0.30 -5.12 1.89
CA GLN A 88 0.63 -5.35 3.00
C GLN A 88 1.99 -4.68 2.75
N GLU A 89 2.54 -4.81 1.54
CA GLU A 89 3.78 -4.14 1.15
C GLU A 89 3.66 -2.61 1.19
N ASN A 90 2.52 -2.05 0.76
CA ASN A 90 2.33 -0.60 0.77
C ASN A 90 2.10 -0.06 2.19
N GLU A 91 1.42 -0.80 3.06
CA GLU A 91 1.27 -0.46 4.48
C GLU A 91 2.64 -0.41 5.19
N LEU A 92 3.50 -1.41 4.95
CA LEU A 92 4.86 -1.42 5.49
C LEU A 92 5.66 -0.20 4.99
N ARG A 93 5.62 0.06 3.69
CA ARG A 93 6.31 1.21 3.08
C ARG A 93 5.78 2.55 3.60
N LEU A 94 4.48 2.67 3.84
CA LEU A 94 3.89 3.86 4.45
C LEU A 94 4.38 4.03 5.88
N GLY A 95 4.43 2.94 6.65
CA GLY A 95 5.02 2.92 7.99
C GLY A 95 6.46 3.43 7.99
N GLU A 96 7.32 2.90 7.12
CA GLU A 96 8.71 3.37 6.98
C GLU A 96 8.81 4.87 6.68
N LYS A 97 7.97 5.37 5.77
CA LYS A 97 7.93 6.81 5.44
C LYS A 97 7.49 7.66 6.63
N MET A 98 6.43 7.26 7.34
CA MET A 98 5.93 7.97 8.51
C MET A 98 6.98 8.03 9.62
N LEU A 99 7.69 6.91 9.83
CA LEU A 99 8.79 6.81 10.78
C LEU A 99 9.95 7.74 10.40
N GLY A 100 10.29 7.82 9.11
CA GLY A 100 11.28 8.76 8.60
C GLY A 100 10.90 10.23 8.81
N VAL A 101 9.62 10.58 8.65
CA VAL A 101 9.11 11.95 8.90
C VAL A 101 9.13 12.29 10.38
N LEU A 102 8.69 11.37 11.26
CA LEU A 102 8.78 11.54 12.72
C LEU A 102 10.22 11.77 13.19
N GLY A 103 11.18 11.06 12.60
CA GLY A 103 12.62 11.27 12.82
C GLY A 103 13.09 12.70 12.57
N ARG A 104 12.45 13.44 11.65
CA ARG A 104 12.85 14.78 11.20
C ARG A 104 12.06 15.92 11.86
N ALA A 105 10.93 15.63 12.50
CA ALA A 105 10.00 16.65 12.99
C ALA A 105 10.32 17.19 14.40
N MET A 106 11.40 16.75 15.06
CA MET A 106 11.77 17.24 16.40
C MET A 106 12.69 18.46 16.33
N PRO A 107 12.30 19.63 16.87
CA PRO A 107 13.15 20.82 16.93
C PRO A 107 14.34 20.61 17.88
N GLY A 108 15.57 20.88 17.42
CA GLY A 108 16.80 20.84 18.23
C GLY A 108 17.54 19.49 18.30
N GLY A 109 17.21 18.53 17.43
CA GLY A 109 17.61 17.12 17.52
C GLY A 109 18.86 16.69 16.77
N GLU A 110 19.98 17.43 16.82
CA GLU A 110 21.25 16.87 16.28
C GLU A 110 21.72 15.63 17.06
N THR A 111 21.23 15.43 18.29
CA THR A 111 21.63 14.32 19.17
C THR A 111 20.51 13.33 19.48
N VAL A 112 19.27 13.53 19.01
CA VAL A 112 18.14 12.65 19.36
C VAL A 112 17.89 11.63 18.26
N ARG A 113 18.23 10.37 18.50
CA ARG A 113 17.91 9.25 17.62
C ARG A 113 16.58 8.64 18.03
N LEU A 114 15.60 8.71 17.12
CA LEU A 114 14.37 7.94 17.22
C LEU A 114 14.57 6.56 16.60
N THR A 115 14.36 5.52 17.40
CA THR A 115 14.33 4.14 16.91
C THR A 115 12.91 3.60 17.08
N PRO A 116 12.11 3.60 16.01
CA PRO A 116 10.80 3.00 16.04
C PRO A 116 10.89 1.47 15.91
N ALA A 117 9.99 0.78 16.60
CA ALA A 117 9.82 -0.67 16.51
C ALA A 117 8.35 -1.00 16.26
N LEU A 118 8.08 -1.66 15.13
CA LEU A 118 6.75 -2.17 14.79
C LEU A 118 6.69 -3.66 15.16
N ARG A 119 5.64 -4.06 15.90
CA ARG A 119 5.34 -5.48 16.16
C ARG A 119 3.95 -5.82 15.63
N LEU A 120 3.91 -6.87 14.81
CA LEU A 120 2.68 -7.43 14.26
C LEU A 120 2.33 -8.69 15.06
N TYR A 121 1.11 -8.75 15.59
CA TYR A 121 0.60 -9.92 16.31
C TYR A 121 -0.21 -10.82 15.39
N THR A 122 -0.24 -12.12 15.68
CA THR A 122 -0.97 -13.12 14.89
C THR A 122 -2.48 -12.93 14.88
N ASP A 123 -3.02 -12.17 15.83
CA ASP A 123 -4.44 -11.82 15.94
C ASP A 123 -4.79 -10.51 15.19
N GLY A 124 -3.86 -9.97 14.41
CA GLY A 124 -4.07 -8.76 13.62
C GLY A 124 -3.85 -7.46 14.40
N ARG A 125 -3.50 -7.51 15.68
CA ARG A 125 -3.09 -6.30 16.42
C ARG A 125 -1.74 -5.81 15.93
N VAL A 126 -1.56 -4.49 15.99
CA VAL A 126 -0.30 -3.81 15.65
C VAL A 126 0.13 -2.99 16.86
N ALA A 127 1.37 -3.17 17.31
CA ALA A 127 1.98 -2.30 18.31
C ALA A 127 3.11 -1.48 17.70
N LEU A 128 3.14 -0.20 18.05
CA LEU A 128 4.20 0.73 17.72
C LEU A 128 4.92 1.14 19.01
N GLY A 129 6.19 0.79 19.13
CA GLY A 129 7.08 1.32 20.16
C GLY A 129 7.95 2.43 19.58
N LEU A 130 8.11 3.53 20.30
CA LEU A 130 9.15 4.52 20.02
C LEU A 130 10.20 4.48 21.13
N SER A 131 11.44 4.21 20.76
CA SER A 131 12.59 4.43 21.62
C SER A 131 13.23 5.76 21.25
N VAL A 132 13.41 6.63 22.26
CA VAL A 132 14.08 7.92 22.13
C VAL A 132 15.42 7.81 22.82
N GLY A 133 16.52 7.89 22.07
CA GLY A 133 17.88 7.92 22.61
C GLY A 133 18.56 9.25 22.31
N GLN A 134 19.41 9.73 23.22
CA GLN A 134 20.33 10.82 22.94
C GLN A 134 21.74 10.28 22.73
N GLU A 135 22.40 10.60 21.61
CA GLU A 135 23.85 10.46 21.49
C GLU A 135 24.51 11.60 22.29
N ARG A 136 25.17 11.26 23.40
CA ARG A 136 26.02 12.20 24.12
C ARG A 136 27.43 12.11 23.54
N LEU A 137 27.79 13.07 22.70
CA LEU A 137 29.19 13.32 22.35
C LEU A 137 29.89 13.95 23.56
N TYR A 138 30.73 13.19 24.26
CA TYR A 138 31.64 13.74 25.25
C TYR A 138 32.91 14.20 24.52
N ALA A 139 33.07 15.51 24.34
CA ALA A 139 34.37 16.06 23.94
C ALA A 139 35.31 16.00 25.15
N VAL A 140 36.10 14.93 25.23
CA VAL A 140 37.16 14.81 26.24
C VAL A 140 38.37 15.57 25.74
N ARG A 141 38.87 16.51 26.54
CA ARG A 141 40.08 17.28 26.22
C ARG A 141 41.35 16.42 26.27
N SER A 142 41.31 15.30 27.00
CA SER A 142 42.35 14.27 27.10
C SER A 142 41.71 12.91 27.42
N VAL A 143 42.19 11.83 26.80
CA VAL A 143 41.71 10.45 27.04
C VAL A 143 42.04 9.97 28.47
N ALA A 144 43.04 10.56 29.11
CA ALA A 144 43.44 10.21 30.47
C ALA A 144 42.36 10.50 31.53
N ASP A 145 41.51 11.51 31.31
CA ASP A 145 40.46 11.92 32.27
C ASP A 145 39.23 11.00 32.26
N LEU A 146 39.17 10.03 31.33
CA LEU A 146 38.03 9.13 31.17
C LEU A 146 38.26 7.74 31.82
N LEU A 147 39.50 7.47 32.27
CA LEU A 147 39.93 6.15 32.79
C LEU A 147 40.20 6.13 34.30
N THR A 148 39.82 7.18 35.04
CA THR A 148 39.87 7.28 36.51
C THR A 148 38.50 7.54 37.08
#